data_AF-A0A2V6GGC3-F1
#
_entry.id   AF-A0A2V6GGC3-F1
#
_cell.length_a   1.000
_cell.length_b   1.000
_cell.length_c   1.000
_cell.angle_alpha   90.00
_cell.angle_beta   90.00
_cell.angle_gamma   90.00
#
_symmetry.space_group_name_H-M   'P 1'
#
loop_
_entity.id
_entity.type
_entity.pdbx_description
1 polymer ?
#
loop_
_entity_poly.entity_id
_entity_poly.type
_entity_poly.pdbx_seq_one_letter_code
_entity_poly.pdbx_strand_id
1 'polypeptide(L)'
;MKTAKYHAGKLLVRFVFGCVARIHLIGRENATCADGFLLASNHISHFDPFLISLPVRRKIDWMTMAEFFRLPALGFFLRSIGAFPAERDRADLKTIRAAINRLRTGRIVGLFPEGGIRDGARSLLEGAPLRPGAATLAQIADVPVVPCVILGTDRFYSKKQWLPFRRTPVWIAFGKPISRFPELQKSQARERIESELAAAFKNLYAELREEFRLTTDDLPHSPRERSEVPRDAAPLETADPSVRSKVRRVRTTAVDSLLCASINWLHRRHPLNGHSRQEMERYLTACERLSPQEYYVLPQVIGGNGASDSTPAVNGMYDSRMATLSWRSPIETAFAANNTARVDFLRTDAWTGAPTVFLLHALMSSSPTGYYRWAERFNELGWNACFVHLPYHFSRVPTGYWNGELAITPDLIRNAEGLRQGVIELRQIMESLRGHGCHEFGVLATSYGGWVGALLTLVESDFRFVALMSPIVNVEHAIWHSPAARRIRRELVQANVGRALVERHFHLSSPLHGRPVCDPTRILFVTGEFDSIAPPAEIEAIHQTWHGSELLHVRQGHFGHRMMRETIAHLKHRGDLLPRSGGL
;
A
#
# COMPACT_ATOMS: atom_id res chain seq x y z
N MET A 1 24.63 -22.21 -10.63
CA MET A 1 23.29 -21.74 -10.21
C MET A 1 23.21 -20.25 -9.79
N LYS A 2 24.16 -19.70 -9.01
CA LYS A 2 24.14 -18.27 -8.59
C LYS A 2 24.27 -17.27 -9.76
N THR A 3 25.09 -17.59 -10.76
CA THR A 3 25.36 -16.74 -11.94
C THR A 3 24.14 -16.61 -12.87
N ALA A 4 23.40 -17.70 -13.11
CA ALA A 4 22.20 -17.70 -13.96
C ALA A 4 21.08 -16.82 -13.38
N LYS A 5 20.86 -16.88 -12.06
CA LYS A 5 19.87 -16.03 -11.36
C LYS A 5 20.24 -14.53 -11.45
N TYR A 6 21.52 -14.22 -11.31
CA TYR A 6 22.01 -12.85 -11.48
C TYR A 6 21.82 -12.35 -12.91
N HIS A 7 22.13 -13.17 -13.93
CA HIS A 7 21.90 -12.79 -15.32
C HIS A 7 20.42 -12.60 -15.65
N ALA A 8 19.52 -13.43 -15.11
CA ALA A 8 18.07 -13.25 -15.25
C ALA A 8 17.60 -11.95 -14.59
N GLY A 9 18.06 -11.64 -13.38
CA GLY A 9 17.78 -10.37 -12.70
C GLY A 9 18.32 -9.16 -13.46
N LYS A 10 19.57 -9.24 -13.95
CA LYS A 10 20.18 -8.19 -14.78
C LYS A 10 19.43 -7.99 -16.10
N LEU A 11 18.96 -9.07 -16.73
CA LEU A 11 18.17 -9.00 -17.95
C LEU A 11 16.81 -8.34 -17.70
N LEU A 12 16.15 -8.68 -16.59
CA LEU A 12 14.89 -8.04 -16.18
C LEU A 12 15.09 -6.54 -15.93
N VAL A 13 16.11 -6.14 -15.16
CA VAL A 13 16.43 -4.72 -14.92
C VAL A 13 16.74 -4.02 -16.25
N ARG A 14 17.50 -4.65 -17.14
CA ARG A 14 17.83 -4.10 -18.46
C ARG A 14 16.61 -3.97 -19.37
N PHE A 15 15.65 -4.89 -19.28
CA PHE A 15 14.39 -4.81 -20.02
C PHE A 15 13.53 -3.67 -19.49
N VAL A 16 13.29 -3.64 -18.18
CA VAL A 16 12.46 -2.64 -17.51
C VAL A 16 13.03 -1.24 -17.74
N PHE A 17 14.29 -1.00 -17.39
CA PHE A 17 14.91 0.32 -17.50
C PHE A 17 15.38 0.65 -18.91
N GLY A 18 15.70 -0.34 -19.75
CA GLY A 18 16.09 -0.09 -21.14
C GLY A 18 14.95 0.50 -21.99
N CYS A 19 13.70 0.20 -21.65
CA CYS A 19 12.52 0.75 -22.34
C CYS A 19 12.14 2.17 -21.87
N VAL A 20 12.53 2.56 -20.65
CA VAL A 20 12.04 3.80 -20.01
C VAL A 20 13.14 4.81 -19.70
N ALA A 21 14.40 4.39 -19.59
CA ALA A 21 15.54 5.23 -19.24
C ALA A 21 16.50 5.42 -20.43
N ARG A 22 17.11 6.60 -20.52
CA ARG A 22 18.25 6.88 -21.41
C ARG A 22 19.46 7.23 -20.55
N ILE A 23 20.41 6.31 -20.48
CA ILE A 23 21.59 6.45 -19.63
C ILE A 23 22.69 7.19 -20.42
N HIS A 24 23.12 8.31 -19.86
CA HIS A 24 24.26 9.11 -20.30
C HIS A 24 25.44 8.84 -19.35
N LEU A 25 26.62 8.58 -19.90
CA LEU A 25 27.77 8.09 -19.15
C LEU A 25 29.00 8.96 -19.37
N ILE A 26 29.72 9.27 -18.28
CA ILE A 26 31.09 9.81 -18.30
C ILE A 26 31.99 8.85 -17.52
N GLY A 27 33.21 8.65 -18.01
CA GLY A 27 34.26 7.94 -17.28
C GLY A 27 34.00 6.45 -17.06
N ARG A 28 33.18 5.79 -17.90
CA ARG A 28 32.79 4.38 -17.73
C ARG A 28 33.98 3.43 -17.57
N GLU A 29 35.10 3.73 -18.22
CA GLU A 29 36.38 3.04 -18.13
C GLU A 29 36.95 3.00 -16.71
N ASN A 30 36.66 4.00 -15.86
CA ASN A 30 37.09 4.03 -14.47
C ASN A 30 36.41 2.94 -13.62
N ALA A 31 35.26 2.42 -14.06
CA ALA A 31 34.53 1.33 -13.40
C ALA A 31 34.97 -0.07 -13.89
N THR A 32 36.18 -0.22 -14.44
CA THR A 32 36.67 -1.46 -15.05
C THR A 32 37.92 -2.08 -14.40
N CYS A 33 38.29 -1.65 -13.19
CA CYS A 33 39.41 -2.25 -12.45
C CYS A 33 39.32 -3.79 -12.39
N ALA A 34 40.44 -4.48 -12.61
CA ALA A 34 40.52 -5.94 -12.60
C ALA A 34 40.25 -6.51 -11.20
N ASP A 35 40.80 -5.86 -10.17
CA ASP A 35 40.65 -6.25 -8.77
C ASP A 35 39.35 -5.72 -8.14
N GLY A 36 39.11 -6.10 -6.89
CA GLY A 36 37.97 -5.60 -6.12
C GLY A 36 38.12 -4.11 -5.82
N PHE A 37 37.00 -3.37 -5.85
CA PHE A 37 36.98 -1.95 -5.51
C PHE A 37 35.67 -1.58 -4.84
N LEU A 38 35.71 -0.50 -4.06
CA LEU A 38 34.53 0.06 -3.42
C LEU A 38 33.91 1.13 -4.33
N LEU A 39 32.66 0.95 -4.74
CA LEU A 39 31.92 1.96 -5.51
C LEU A 39 31.12 2.83 -4.54
N ALA A 40 31.45 4.12 -4.45
CA ALA A 40 30.78 5.08 -3.59
C ALA A 40 29.95 6.05 -4.43
N SER A 41 28.63 6.09 -4.20
CA SER A 41 27.70 6.96 -4.96
C SER A 41 26.85 7.85 -4.07
N ASN A 42 26.40 9.01 -4.56
CA ASN A 42 25.28 9.73 -3.96
C ASN A 42 23.97 8.92 -4.07
N HIS A 43 22.97 9.21 -3.24
CA HIS A 43 21.73 8.45 -3.16
C HIS A 43 20.49 9.35 -3.21
N ILE A 44 19.90 9.48 -4.39
CA ILE A 44 18.74 10.35 -4.64
C ILE A 44 17.46 9.55 -4.87
N SER A 45 17.54 8.25 -5.13
CA SER A 45 16.36 7.40 -5.34
C SER A 45 16.57 5.92 -5.00
N HIS A 46 15.48 5.18 -4.81
CA HIS A 46 15.53 3.71 -4.64
C HIS A 46 16.01 2.99 -5.93
N PHE A 47 16.04 3.71 -7.06
CA PHE A 47 16.38 3.17 -8.36
C PHE A 47 17.89 3.23 -8.66
N ASP A 48 18.66 4.00 -7.88
CA ASP A 48 20.10 4.24 -8.11
C ASP A 48 20.92 2.94 -8.21
N PRO A 49 20.81 1.97 -7.27
CA PRO A 49 21.58 0.73 -7.34
C PRO A 49 21.36 -0.02 -8.66
N PHE A 50 20.14 -0.01 -9.17
CA PHE A 50 19.77 -0.72 -10.39
C PHE A 50 20.34 -0.04 -11.63
N LEU A 51 20.19 1.29 -11.72
CA LEU A 51 20.63 2.08 -12.88
C LEU A 51 22.16 2.19 -12.95
N ILE A 52 22.85 2.30 -11.82
CA ILE A 52 24.33 2.24 -11.74
C ILE A 52 24.85 0.86 -12.17
N SER A 53 24.11 -0.21 -11.86
CA SER A 53 24.55 -1.58 -12.20
C SER A 53 24.42 -1.95 -13.68
N LEU A 54 23.68 -1.18 -14.48
CA LEU A 54 23.50 -1.43 -15.91
C LEU A 54 24.78 -1.18 -16.75
N PRO A 55 25.47 -0.03 -16.65
CA PRO A 55 26.68 0.23 -17.42
C PRO A 55 27.91 -0.59 -16.95
N VAL A 56 27.92 -1.05 -15.70
CA VAL A 56 29.03 -1.83 -15.13
C VAL A 56 28.96 -3.29 -15.58
N ARG A 57 30.07 -3.77 -16.18
CA ARG A 57 30.16 -5.15 -16.71
C ARG A 57 30.12 -6.19 -15.58
N ARG A 58 30.91 -5.96 -14.54
CA ARG A 58 31.05 -6.80 -13.36
C ARG A 58 29.88 -6.60 -12.40
N LYS A 59 29.60 -7.60 -11.58
CA LYS A 59 28.53 -7.55 -10.59
C LYS A 59 28.89 -6.62 -9.43
N ILE A 60 27.96 -5.75 -9.04
CA ILE A 60 28.06 -4.90 -7.86
C ILE A 60 27.22 -5.52 -6.75
N ASP A 61 27.85 -5.85 -5.63
CA ASP A 61 27.18 -6.32 -4.41
C ASP A 61 26.80 -5.09 -3.57
N TRP A 62 25.52 -4.68 -3.61
CA TRP A 62 25.03 -3.49 -2.90
C TRP A 62 24.71 -3.77 -1.43
N MET A 63 25.13 -2.86 -0.56
CA MET A 63 24.69 -2.82 0.83
C MET A 63 23.25 -2.29 0.89
N THR A 64 22.33 -3.00 1.56
CA THR A 64 20.90 -2.64 1.62
C THR A 64 20.32 -2.91 2.99
N MET A 65 19.30 -2.14 3.40
CA MET A 65 18.59 -2.30 4.68
C MET A 65 18.21 -3.76 4.99
N ALA A 66 18.61 -4.24 6.16
CA ALA A 66 18.39 -5.61 6.61
C ALA A 66 16.90 -6.00 6.66
N GLU A 67 16.03 -5.03 6.92
CA GLU A 67 14.58 -5.17 6.98
C GLU A 67 14.00 -5.67 5.65
N PHE A 68 14.56 -5.26 4.51
CA PHE A 68 14.09 -5.72 3.19
C PHE A 68 14.36 -7.20 2.93
N PHE A 69 15.33 -7.80 3.63
CA PHE A 69 15.62 -9.22 3.52
C PHE A 69 14.67 -10.11 4.32
N ARG A 70 13.88 -9.53 5.24
CA ARG A 70 12.83 -10.21 6.02
C ARG A 70 11.58 -10.49 5.18
N LEU A 71 11.33 -9.69 4.14
CA LEU A 71 10.26 -9.92 3.18
C LEU A 71 10.63 -11.08 2.25
N PRO A 72 9.84 -12.18 2.15
CA PRO A 72 10.27 -13.39 1.45
C PRO A 72 10.60 -13.16 -0.04
N ALA A 73 9.69 -12.52 -0.78
CA ALA A 73 9.86 -12.26 -2.21
C ALA A 73 10.93 -11.19 -2.48
N LEU A 74 10.88 -10.06 -1.77
CA LEU A 74 11.86 -8.97 -1.94
C LEU A 74 13.25 -9.42 -1.50
N GLY A 75 13.37 -10.08 -0.36
CA GLY A 75 14.63 -10.64 0.12
C GLY A 75 15.20 -11.69 -0.83
N PHE A 76 14.35 -12.55 -1.42
CA PHE A 76 14.78 -13.48 -2.47
C PHE A 76 15.34 -12.75 -3.70
N PHE A 77 14.64 -11.70 -4.18
CA PHE A 77 15.10 -10.87 -5.29
C PHE A 77 16.40 -10.12 -4.97
N LEU A 78 16.50 -9.48 -3.82
CA LEU A 78 17.71 -8.76 -3.39
C LEU A 78 18.91 -9.71 -3.30
N ARG A 79 18.73 -10.91 -2.75
CA ARG A 79 19.77 -11.96 -2.75
C ARG A 79 20.14 -12.43 -4.16
N SER A 80 19.18 -12.50 -5.08
CA SER A 80 19.43 -12.96 -6.45
C SER A 80 20.22 -11.94 -7.28
N ILE A 81 20.04 -10.64 -7.02
CA ILE A 81 20.84 -9.57 -7.65
C ILE A 81 22.17 -9.29 -6.93
N GLY A 82 22.38 -9.86 -5.74
CA GLY A 82 23.66 -9.76 -5.01
C GLY A 82 23.72 -8.77 -3.87
N ALA A 83 22.59 -8.14 -3.52
CA ALA A 83 22.54 -7.26 -2.37
C ALA A 83 22.71 -8.05 -1.07
N PHE A 84 23.25 -7.40 -0.04
CA PHE A 84 23.41 -7.98 1.30
C PHE A 84 22.97 -7.01 2.41
N PRO A 85 22.46 -7.54 3.53
CA PRO A 85 21.86 -6.74 4.59
C PRO A 85 22.90 -5.87 5.31
N ALA A 86 22.47 -4.66 5.69
CA ALA A 86 23.18 -3.71 6.54
C ALA A 86 22.16 -3.01 7.47
N GLU A 87 22.48 -2.86 8.75
CA GLU A 87 21.67 -2.12 9.73
C GLU A 87 22.03 -0.63 9.70
N ARG A 88 21.02 0.27 9.81
CA ARG A 88 21.22 1.73 9.71
C ARG A 88 21.80 2.37 10.97
N ASP A 89 21.43 1.83 12.13
CA ASP A 89 21.64 2.47 13.43
C ASP A 89 22.68 1.74 14.29
N ARG A 90 23.20 0.61 13.80
CA ARG A 90 24.31 -0.11 14.42
C ARG A 90 25.33 -0.49 13.36
N ALA A 91 26.59 -0.16 13.61
CA ALA A 91 27.72 -0.67 12.84
C ALA A 91 27.89 -2.17 13.16
N ASP A 92 27.00 -3.01 12.63
CA ASP A 92 27.05 -4.45 12.83
C ASP A 92 28.38 -4.97 12.24
N LEU A 93 29.26 -5.44 13.14
CA LEU A 93 30.56 -6.02 12.81
C LEU A 93 30.44 -7.12 11.74
N LYS A 94 29.32 -7.84 11.70
CA LYS A 94 29.05 -8.88 10.71
C LYS A 94 28.89 -8.30 9.31
N THR A 95 28.19 -7.18 9.18
CA THR A 95 28.01 -6.46 7.90
C THR A 95 29.34 -5.92 7.37
N ILE A 96 30.13 -5.28 8.24
CA ILE A 96 31.46 -4.73 7.90
C ILE A 96 32.40 -5.86 7.44
N ARG A 97 32.49 -6.96 8.20
CA ARG A 97 33.30 -8.13 7.82
C ARG A 97 32.85 -8.72 6.49
N ALA A 98 31.55 -8.78 6.24
CA ALA A 98 31.01 -9.32 5.00
C ALA A 98 31.33 -8.43 3.79
N ALA A 99 31.35 -7.10 3.95
CA ALA A 99 31.79 -6.16 2.92
C ALA A 99 33.29 -6.33 2.64
N ILE A 100 34.14 -6.36 3.68
CA ILE A 100 35.60 -6.56 3.57
C ILE A 100 35.92 -7.87 2.85
N ASN A 101 35.27 -8.97 3.21
CA ASN A 101 35.52 -10.27 2.58
C ASN A 101 35.15 -10.27 1.09
N ARG A 102 34.07 -9.58 0.70
CA ARG A 102 33.69 -9.44 -0.71
C ARG A 102 34.73 -8.63 -1.50
N LEU A 103 35.18 -7.51 -0.95
CA LEU A 103 36.21 -6.67 -1.56
C LEU A 103 37.53 -7.44 -1.75
N ARG A 104 38.00 -8.13 -0.70
CA ARG A 104 39.23 -8.95 -0.75
C ARG A 104 39.15 -10.16 -1.69
N THR A 105 37.95 -10.68 -1.95
CA THR A 105 37.73 -11.73 -2.96
C THR A 105 37.58 -11.16 -4.38
N GLY A 106 38.03 -9.92 -4.57
CA GLY A 106 38.03 -9.24 -5.86
C GLY A 106 36.66 -8.74 -6.30
N ARG A 107 35.60 -8.74 -5.47
CA ARG A 107 34.26 -8.29 -5.88
C ARG A 107 34.10 -6.78 -5.73
N ILE A 108 33.14 -6.22 -6.47
CA ILE A 108 32.74 -4.82 -6.33
C ILE A 108 31.69 -4.73 -5.24
N VAL A 109 31.89 -3.87 -4.25
CA VAL A 109 30.88 -3.54 -3.24
C VAL A 109 30.40 -2.11 -3.46
N GLY A 110 29.09 -1.93 -3.57
CA GLY A 110 28.46 -0.63 -3.73
C GLY A 110 27.89 -0.12 -2.41
N LEU A 111 28.14 1.15 -2.09
CA LEU A 111 27.54 1.84 -0.96
C LEU A 111 27.20 3.30 -1.27
N PHE A 112 26.42 3.89 -0.37
CA PHE A 112 26.03 5.29 -0.41
C PHE A 112 26.53 5.99 0.87
N PRO A 113 27.53 6.90 0.79
CA PRO A 113 28.09 7.55 1.97
C PRO A 113 27.14 8.57 2.63
N GLU A 114 25.94 8.78 2.08
CA GLU A 114 24.85 9.58 2.68
C GLU A 114 24.11 8.86 3.83
N GLY A 115 24.23 7.53 3.91
CA GLY A 115 23.52 6.71 4.90
C GLY A 115 22.00 6.62 4.70
N GLY A 116 21.46 7.21 3.63
CA GLY A 116 20.06 7.22 3.27
C GLY A 116 19.85 8.06 2.02
N ILE A 117 18.60 8.12 1.53
CA ILE A 117 18.27 8.96 0.37
C ILE A 117 18.17 10.40 0.83
N ARG A 118 18.91 11.30 0.16
CA ARG A 118 19.00 12.71 0.50
C ARG A 118 18.79 13.60 -0.74
N ASP A 119 18.29 14.79 -0.48
CA ASP A 119 17.99 15.85 -1.45
C ASP A 119 18.36 17.22 -0.87
N GLY A 120 18.52 18.22 -1.74
CA GLY A 120 18.84 19.60 -1.38
C GLY A 120 20.07 19.71 -0.47
N ALA A 121 20.03 20.61 0.51
CA ALA A 121 21.13 20.89 1.45
C ALA A 121 21.61 19.68 2.28
N ARG A 122 20.89 18.55 2.26
CA ARG A 122 21.28 17.31 2.96
C ARG A 122 22.00 16.31 2.05
N SER A 123 22.10 16.61 0.76
CA SER A 123 22.80 15.82 -0.25
C SER A 123 24.31 16.06 -0.20
N LEU A 124 25.12 15.04 -0.48
CA LEU A 124 26.57 15.19 -0.67
C LEU A 124 26.90 16.14 -1.81
N LEU A 125 26.03 16.19 -2.82
CA LEU A 125 26.21 17.07 -3.98
C LEU A 125 26.13 18.56 -3.60
N GLU A 126 25.45 18.89 -2.50
CA GLU A 126 25.28 20.24 -1.97
C GLU A 126 26.17 20.50 -0.73
N GLY A 127 27.17 19.64 -0.49
CA GLY A 127 28.19 19.85 0.54
C GLY A 127 27.90 19.24 1.92
N ALA A 128 26.90 18.36 2.04
CA ALA A 128 26.70 17.59 3.28
C ALA A 128 27.93 16.70 3.58
N PRO A 129 28.21 16.40 4.87
CA PRO A 129 29.36 15.57 5.24
C PRO A 129 29.16 14.09 4.84
N LEU A 130 30.26 13.44 4.42
CA LEU A 130 30.29 12.00 4.15
C LEU A 130 30.26 11.22 5.47
N ARG A 131 29.54 10.09 5.49
CA ARG A 131 29.71 9.12 6.57
C ARG A 131 31.06 8.40 6.41
N PRO A 132 31.84 8.21 7.49
CA PRO A 132 33.21 7.67 7.44
C PRO A 132 33.31 6.17 7.06
N GLY A 133 32.16 5.51 6.88
CA GLY A 133 32.10 4.07 6.59
C GLY A 133 32.78 3.69 5.27
N ALA A 134 32.77 4.57 4.26
CA ALA A 134 33.36 4.30 2.95
C ALA A 134 34.89 4.18 3.02
N ALA A 135 35.55 5.21 3.56
CA ALA A 135 37.00 5.23 3.72
C ALA A 135 37.48 4.14 4.69
N THR A 136 36.71 3.88 5.75
CA THR A 136 37.02 2.78 6.69
C THR A 136 37.01 1.42 6.01
N LEU A 137 35.99 1.12 5.20
CA LEU A 137 35.89 -0.17 4.49
C LEU A 137 37.00 -0.33 3.45
N ALA A 138 37.28 0.70 2.66
CA ALA A 138 38.32 0.70 1.64
C ALA A 138 39.71 0.47 2.25
N GLN A 139 40.04 1.20 3.32
CA GLN A 139 41.33 1.08 4.01
C GLN A 139 41.52 -0.31 4.63
N ILE A 140 40.50 -0.90 5.25
CA ILE A 140 40.62 -2.22 5.88
C ILE A 140 40.67 -3.34 4.83
N ALA A 141 39.92 -3.19 3.75
CA ALA A 141 39.90 -4.16 2.66
C ALA A 141 41.12 -4.05 1.74
N ASP A 142 41.88 -2.95 1.83
CA ASP A 142 43.03 -2.62 0.96
C ASP A 142 42.64 -2.58 -0.53
N VAL A 143 41.58 -1.82 -0.83
CA VAL A 143 41.03 -1.69 -2.19
C VAL A 143 40.79 -0.22 -2.54
N PRO A 144 40.88 0.17 -3.82
CA PRO A 144 40.60 1.54 -4.24
C PRO A 144 39.11 1.90 -4.11
N VAL A 145 38.82 3.20 -4.01
CA VAL A 145 37.44 3.74 -4.03
C VAL A 145 37.17 4.39 -5.37
N VAL A 146 36.12 3.97 -6.07
CA VAL A 146 35.65 4.59 -7.30
C VAL A 146 34.47 5.51 -6.96
N PRO A 147 34.62 6.84 -7.10
CA PRO A 147 33.52 7.79 -6.92
C PRO A 147 32.54 7.72 -8.10
N CYS A 148 31.24 7.81 -7.82
CA CYS A 148 30.18 7.75 -8.81
C CYS A 148 29.10 8.80 -8.52
N VAL A 149 28.82 9.71 -9.44
CA VAL A 149 27.67 10.62 -9.33
C VAL A 149 26.55 10.13 -10.23
N ILE A 150 25.33 10.08 -9.69
CA ILE A 150 24.11 9.76 -10.42
C ILE A 150 23.06 10.87 -10.27
N LEU A 151 22.44 11.24 -11.39
CA LEU A 151 21.37 12.25 -11.48
C LEU A 151 20.18 11.75 -12.31
N GLY A 152 19.00 12.30 -12.04
CA GLY A 152 17.77 12.08 -12.82
C GLY A 152 16.97 10.81 -12.47
N THR A 153 17.44 9.99 -11.52
CA THR A 153 16.74 8.76 -11.10
C THR A 153 15.54 9.03 -10.18
N ASP A 154 15.57 10.16 -9.47
CA ASP A 154 14.45 10.73 -8.70
C ASP A 154 13.22 10.99 -9.58
N ARG A 155 13.40 11.24 -10.88
CA ARG A 155 12.30 11.40 -11.85
C ARG A 155 11.39 10.18 -11.91
N PHE A 156 11.90 8.98 -11.64
CA PHE A 156 11.09 7.77 -11.60
C PHE A 156 10.11 7.71 -10.40
N TYR A 157 10.14 8.66 -9.46
CA TYR A 157 9.02 8.84 -8.53
C TYR A 157 7.75 9.34 -9.22
N SER A 158 7.85 9.93 -10.40
CA SER A 158 6.71 10.29 -11.23
C SER A 158 6.29 9.15 -12.15
N LYS A 159 5.04 8.69 -12.03
CA LYS A 159 4.47 7.62 -12.87
C LYS A 159 4.58 7.89 -14.38
N LYS A 160 4.63 9.17 -14.80
CA LYS A 160 4.77 9.54 -16.21
C LYS A 160 6.13 9.11 -16.79
N GLN A 161 7.17 9.07 -15.97
CA GLN A 161 8.54 8.75 -16.38
C GLN A 161 8.77 7.25 -16.62
N TRP A 162 7.80 6.41 -16.23
CA TRP A 162 7.76 4.97 -16.51
C TRP A 162 7.06 4.60 -17.82
N LEU A 163 6.52 5.58 -18.57
CA LEU A 163 5.92 5.30 -19.86
C LEU A 163 6.99 4.78 -20.84
N PRO A 164 6.74 3.65 -21.53
CA PRO A 164 7.65 3.15 -22.56
C PRO A 164 7.96 4.25 -23.59
N PHE A 165 9.19 4.28 -24.09
CA PHE A 165 9.67 5.24 -25.11
C PHE A 165 9.84 6.70 -24.66
N ARG A 166 9.43 7.08 -23.45
CA ARG A 166 9.70 8.42 -22.90
C ARG A 166 11.20 8.65 -22.67
N ARG A 167 11.96 7.56 -22.46
CA ARG A 167 13.42 7.55 -22.39
C ARG A 167 13.97 8.63 -21.44
N THR A 168 13.43 8.64 -20.23
CA THR A 168 13.80 9.55 -19.13
C THR A 168 15.31 9.57 -18.96
N PRO A 169 15.97 10.73 -19.08
CA PRO A 169 17.42 10.80 -19.03
C PRO A 169 17.92 10.54 -17.61
N VAL A 170 18.99 9.76 -17.52
CA VAL A 170 19.72 9.44 -16.30
C VAL A 170 21.19 9.67 -16.60
N TRP A 171 21.87 10.45 -15.78
CA TRP A 171 23.27 10.77 -15.97
C TRP A 171 24.10 10.10 -14.90
N ILE A 172 25.18 9.44 -15.31
CA ILE A 172 26.08 8.73 -14.41
C ILE A 172 27.52 9.08 -14.80
N ALA A 173 28.30 9.58 -13.85
CA ALA A 173 29.73 9.82 -14.03
C ALA A 173 30.53 8.97 -13.04
N PHE A 174 31.49 8.22 -13.56
CA PHE A 174 32.45 7.45 -12.76
C PHE A 174 33.79 8.18 -12.76
N GLY A 175 34.26 8.62 -11.60
CA GLY A 175 35.54 9.29 -11.48
C GLY A 175 36.71 8.32 -11.35
N LYS A 176 37.92 8.89 -11.42
CA LYS A 176 39.16 8.12 -11.31
C LYS A 176 39.23 7.39 -9.97
N PRO A 177 39.71 6.13 -9.94
CA PRO A 177 39.88 5.40 -8.69
C PRO A 177 40.82 6.15 -7.73
N ILE A 178 40.37 6.35 -6.50
CA ILE A 178 41.17 6.88 -5.40
C ILE A 178 42.02 5.72 -4.88
N SER A 179 43.34 5.88 -5.01
CA SER A 179 44.34 4.89 -4.63
C SER A 179 44.41 4.69 -3.11
N ARG A 180 45.00 3.58 -2.71
CA ARG A 180 45.39 3.31 -1.32
C ARG A 180 46.60 4.17 -0.93
N PHE A 181 46.68 4.50 0.35
CA PHE A 181 47.81 5.23 0.96
C PHE A 181 48.47 4.37 2.04
N PRO A 182 49.21 3.29 1.67
CA PRO A 182 49.86 2.39 2.63
C PRO A 182 50.94 3.07 3.47
N GLU A 183 51.51 4.17 2.98
CA GLU A 183 52.55 4.97 3.63
C GLU A 183 52.02 5.88 4.77
N LEU A 184 50.71 6.14 4.83
CA LEU A 184 50.10 7.01 5.84
C LEU A 184 49.61 6.23 7.06
N GLN A 185 49.55 6.89 8.22
CA GLN A 185 48.84 6.32 9.38
C GLN A 185 47.36 6.09 9.06
N LYS A 186 46.75 5.09 9.68
CA LYS A 186 45.35 4.68 9.37
C LYS A 186 44.33 5.81 9.47
N SER A 187 44.48 6.74 10.40
CA SER A 187 43.61 7.92 10.53
C SER A 187 43.83 8.90 9.37
N GLN A 188 45.08 9.25 9.09
CA GLN A 188 45.47 10.16 8.01
C GLN A 188 45.07 9.64 6.63
N ALA A 189 45.23 8.32 6.39
CA ALA A 189 44.80 7.68 5.16
C ALA A 189 43.28 7.78 4.96
N ARG A 190 42.49 7.59 6.03
CA ARG A 190 41.02 7.73 5.98
C ARG A 190 40.61 9.16 5.66
N GLU A 191 41.17 10.13 6.38
CA GLU A 191 40.90 11.56 6.14
C GLU A 191 41.25 11.96 4.71
N ARG A 192 42.37 11.44 4.17
CA ARG A 192 42.77 11.67 2.79
C ARG A 192 41.78 11.08 1.80
N ILE A 193 41.37 9.82 1.98
CA ILE A 193 40.36 9.18 1.12
C ILE A 193 39.03 9.93 1.19
N GLU A 194 38.59 10.36 2.36
CA GLU A 194 37.35 11.13 2.52
C GLU A 194 37.41 12.48 1.81
N SER A 195 38.53 13.19 1.95
CA SER A 195 38.75 14.48 1.29
C SER A 195 38.79 14.34 -0.24
N GLU A 196 39.53 13.36 -0.75
CA GLU A 196 39.58 13.08 -2.19
C GLU A 196 38.23 12.62 -2.73
N LEU A 197 37.48 11.82 -1.97
CA LEU A 197 36.14 11.37 -2.35
C LEU A 197 35.15 12.54 -2.39
N ALA A 198 35.19 13.43 -1.41
CA ALA A 198 34.38 14.65 -1.40
C ALA A 198 34.69 15.56 -2.59
N ALA A 199 35.97 15.77 -2.89
CA ALA A 199 36.41 16.56 -4.04
C ALA A 199 35.97 15.91 -5.36
N ALA A 200 36.11 14.59 -5.48
CA ALA A 200 35.68 13.85 -6.66
C ALA A 200 34.17 13.96 -6.89
N PHE A 201 33.33 13.87 -5.84
CA PHE A 201 31.89 14.09 -5.99
C PHE A 201 31.55 15.47 -6.52
N LYS A 202 32.20 16.53 -6.00
CA LYS A 202 31.99 17.91 -6.48
C LYS A 202 32.40 18.08 -7.95
N ASN A 203 33.57 17.54 -8.31
CA ASN A 203 34.09 17.65 -9.67
C ASN A 203 33.22 16.88 -10.68
N LEU A 204 32.84 15.64 -10.36
CA LEU A 204 31.96 14.83 -11.22
C LEU A 204 30.57 15.45 -11.36
N TYR A 205 30.05 16.07 -10.29
CA TYR A 205 28.78 16.78 -10.34
C TYR A 205 28.85 18.01 -11.25
N ALA A 206 29.93 18.80 -11.16
CA ALA A 206 30.16 19.93 -12.05
C ALA A 206 30.32 19.47 -13.51
N GLU A 207 31.12 18.43 -13.76
CA GLU A 207 31.36 17.85 -15.08
C GLU A 207 30.07 17.36 -15.74
N LEU A 208 29.22 16.64 -15.00
CA LEU A 208 27.90 16.23 -15.49
C LEU A 208 27.02 17.42 -15.88
N ARG A 209 27.05 18.49 -15.09
CA ARG A 209 26.25 19.70 -15.34
C ARG A 209 26.73 20.45 -16.59
N GLU A 210 28.03 20.54 -16.79
CA GLU A 210 28.62 21.22 -17.94
C GLU A 210 28.46 20.40 -19.23
N GLU A 211 28.88 19.14 -19.23
CA GLU A 211 28.88 18.26 -20.42
C GLU A 211 27.47 18.08 -21.00
N PHE A 212 26.48 17.86 -20.12
CA PHE A 212 25.09 17.64 -20.53
C PHE A 212 24.21 18.88 -20.44
N ARG A 213 24.78 20.05 -20.09
CA ARG A 213 24.08 21.33 -19.94
C ARG A 213 22.83 21.19 -19.06
N LEU A 214 23.01 20.60 -17.89
CA LEU A 214 21.90 20.27 -16.99
C LEU A 214 21.23 21.53 -16.45
N THR A 215 19.90 21.53 -16.50
CA THR A 215 19.06 22.60 -15.93
C THR A 215 18.76 22.32 -14.47
N THR A 216 18.16 23.30 -13.77
CA THR A 216 17.72 23.13 -12.38
C THR A 216 16.73 21.97 -12.21
N ASP A 217 15.86 21.71 -13.20
CA ASP A 217 14.93 20.57 -13.16
C ASP A 217 15.62 19.21 -13.31
N ASP A 218 16.83 19.16 -13.86
CA ASP A 218 17.63 17.93 -13.98
C ASP A 218 18.34 17.56 -12.67
N LEU A 219 18.44 18.52 -11.73
CA LEU A 219 19.06 18.31 -10.43
C LEU A 219 18.15 17.49 -9.50
N PRO A 220 18.70 16.91 -8.42
CA PRO A 220 17.92 16.06 -7.54
C PRO A 220 16.82 16.83 -6.82
N HIS A 221 15.59 16.34 -6.94
CA HIS A 221 14.44 16.82 -6.18
C HIS A 221 13.93 15.75 -5.25
N SER A 222 13.24 16.17 -4.20
CA SER A 222 12.60 15.26 -3.27
C SER A 222 11.53 14.40 -3.96
N PRO A 223 11.25 13.18 -3.46
CA PRO A 223 10.15 12.37 -3.98
C PRO A 223 8.81 13.12 -3.95
N ARG A 224 8.61 14.04 -3.00
CA ARG A 224 7.43 14.89 -2.90
C ARG A 224 7.36 15.85 -4.09
N GLU A 225 8.42 16.62 -4.34
CA GLU A 225 8.49 17.57 -5.46
C GLU A 225 8.33 16.90 -6.83
N ARG A 226 8.91 15.70 -7.04
CA ARG A 226 8.73 14.94 -8.30
C ARG A 226 7.34 14.30 -8.43
N SER A 227 6.66 14.06 -7.31
CA SER A 227 5.31 13.49 -7.27
C SER A 227 4.21 14.54 -7.41
N GLU A 228 4.49 15.77 -7.01
CA GLU A 228 3.59 16.92 -7.14
C GLU A 228 3.68 17.50 -8.55
N VAL A 229 2.52 17.88 -9.10
CA VAL A 229 2.47 18.68 -10.32
C VAL A 229 2.90 20.09 -9.90
N PRO A 230 3.91 20.73 -10.54
CA PRO A 230 4.28 22.10 -10.19
C PRO A 230 3.05 23.01 -10.25
N ARG A 231 2.84 23.81 -9.20
CA ARG A 231 1.79 24.84 -9.17
C ARG A 231 2.12 26.06 -10.04
N ASP A 232 3.38 26.20 -10.49
CA ASP A 232 3.89 27.43 -11.11
C ASP A 232 4.41 27.28 -12.55
N ALA A 233 4.06 26.19 -13.24
CA ALA A 233 4.15 26.25 -14.69
C ALA A 233 2.98 27.10 -15.18
N ALA A 234 3.28 28.37 -15.56
CA ALA A 234 2.38 29.20 -16.33
C ALA A 234 1.65 28.32 -17.36
N PRO A 235 0.30 28.38 -17.45
CA PRO A 235 -0.39 27.57 -18.43
C PRO A 235 0.21 27.93 -19.79
N LEU A 236 0.78 26.94 -20.47
CA LEU A 236 0.69 26.90 -21.93
C LEU A 236 -0.80 26.95 -22.23
N GLU A 237 -1.31 28.18 -22.36
CA GLU A 237 -2.54 28.52 -23.07
C GLU A 237 -2.40 27.85 -24.42
N THR A 238 -3.22 26.82 -24.65
CA THR A 238 -3.56 26.21 -25.96
C THR A 238 -4.22 24.83 -25.81
N ALA A 239 -4.25 24.22 -24.61
CA ALA A 239 -4.99 22.97 -24.42
C ALA A 239 -6.29 23.18 -23.65
N ASP A 240 -7.42 23.12 -24.37
CA ASP A 240 -8.80 23.16 -23.87
C ASP A 240 -8.98 22.34 -22.56
N PRO A 241 -9.55 22.92 -21.48
CA PRO A 241 -9.91 22.22 -20.25
C PRO A 241 -10.70 20.93 -20.48
N SER A 242 -11.51 20.87 -21.55
CA SER A 242 -12.25 19.68 -21.98
C SER A 242 -11.32 18.54 -22.42
N VAL A 243 -10.18 18.86 -23.03
CA VAL A 243 -9.20 17.88 -23.51
C VAL A 243 -8.38 17.33 -22.33
N ARG A 244 -8.00 18.18 -21.37
CA ARG A 244 -7.32 17.72 -20.14
C ARG A 244 -8.22 16.83 -19.27
N SER A 245 -9.50 17.16 -19.15
CA SER A 245 -10.48 16.32 -18.43
C SER A 245 -10.73 15.00 -19.16
N LYS A 246 -10.86 15.01 -20.50
CA LYS A 246 -10.96 13.81 -21.34
C LYS A 246 -9.73 12.90 -21.21
N VAL A 247 -8.51 13.44 -21.31
CA VAL A 247 -7.27 12.64 -21.19
C VAL A 247 -7.12 12.03 -19.80
N ARG A 248 -7.45 12.78 -18.74
CA ARG A 248 -7.44 12.24 -17.37
C ARG A 248 -8.48 11.14 -17.18
N ARG A 249 -9.73 11.38 -17.64
CA ARG A 249 -10.83 10.40 -17.66
C ARG A 249 -10.37 9.11 -18.33
N VAL A 250 -9.82 9.19 -19.55
CA VAL A 250 -9.28 8.04 -20.30
C VAL A 250 -8.22 7.26 -19.50
N ARG A 251 -7.29 7.95 -18.83
CA ARG A 251 -6.25 7.28 -18.02
C ARG A 251 -6.81 6.59 -16.77
N THR A 252 -7.75 7.19 -16.05
CA THR A 252 -8.40 6.55 -14.89
C THR A 252 -9.25 5.37 -15.33
N THR A 253 -10.03 5.51 -16.41
CA THR A 253 -10.82 4.42 -16.98
C THR A 253 -9.94 3.25 -17.42
N ALA A 254 -8.71 3.50 -17.92
CA ALA A 254 -7.77 2.46 -18.27
C ALA A 254 -7.24 1.67 -17.04
N VAL A 255 -6.98 2.36 -15.92
CA VAL A 255 -6.55 1.71 -14.66
C VAL A 255 -7.67 0.82 -14.10
N ASP A 256 -8.90 1.35 -14.03
CA ASP A 256 -10.05 0.56 -13.57
C ASP A 256 -10.30 -0.63 -14.50
N SER A 257 -10.15 -0.45 -15.81
CA SER A 257 -10.30 -1.55 -16.79
C SER A 257 -9.26 -2.66 -16.59
N LEU A 258 -8.00 -2.30 -16.33
CA LEU A 258 -6.93 -3.27 -16.04
C LEU A 258 -7.24 -4.05 -14.75
N LEU A 259 -7.68 -3.36 -13.70
CA LEU A 259 -8.00 -3.99 -12.42
C LEU A 259 -9.24 -4.89 -12.54
N CYS A 260 -10.27 -4.46 -13.26
CA CYS A 260 -11.42 -5.29 -13.59
C CYS A 260 -10.99 -6.54 -14.38
N ALA A 261 -10.07 -6.42 -15.33
CA ALA A 261 -9.56 -7.56 -16.08
C ALA A 261 -8.84 -8.59 -15.17
N SER A 262 -8.03 -8.10 -14.23
CA SER A 262 -7.35 -8.94 -13.22
C SER A 262 -8.33 -9.67 -12.31
N ILE A 263 -9.36 -8.97 -11.80
CA ILE A 263 -10.43 -9.57 -10.98
C ILE A 263 -11.17 -10.65 -11.78
N ASN A 264 -11.54 -10.37 -13.03
CA ASN A 264 -12.20 -11.35 -13.90
C ASN A 264 -11.33 -12.57 -14.21
N TRP A 265 -10.00 -12.39 -14.29
CA TRP A 265 -9.06 -13.50 -14.45
C TRP A 265 -9.03 -14.36 -13.18
N LEU A 266 -9.00 -13.74 -12.00
CA LEU A 266 -9.03 -14.44 -10.72
C LEU A 266 -10.30 -15.27 -10.54
N HIS A 267 -11.46 -14.71 -10.87
CA HIS A 267 -12.74 -15.40 -10.84
C HIS A 267 -12.79 -16.66 -11.72
N ARG A 268 -11.88 -16.86 -12.68
CA ARG A 268 -11.80 -18.12 -13.45
C ARG A 268 -11.41 -19.32 -12.59
N ARG A 269 -10.78 -19.09 -11.44
CA ARG A 269 -10.38 -20.14 -10.48
C ARG A 269 -11.55 -20.67 -9.65
N HIS A 270 -12.73 -20.05 -9.75
CA HIS A 270 -13.91 -20.32 -8.92
C HIS A 270 -15.14 -20.65 -9.78
N PRO A 271 -15.12 -21.71 -10.62
CA PRO A 271 -16.28 -22.10 -11.39
C PRO A 271 -17.41 -22.57 -10.48
N LEU A 272 -18.66 -22.36 -10.91
CA LEU A 272 -19.81 -22.94 -10.24
C LEU A 272 -19.95 -24.43 -10.57
N ASN A 273 -20.53 -25.19 -9.66
CA ASN A 273 -20.76 -26.64 -9.82
C ASN A 273 -22.18 -26.92 -10.32
N GLY A 274 -22.47 -28.18 -10.69
CA GLY A 274 -23.79 -28.59 -11.19
C GLY A 274 -24.95 -28.45 -10.20
N HIS A 275 -24.68 -28.29 -8.89
CA HIS A 275 -25.68 -28.17 -7.84
C HIS A 275 -25.93 -26.72 -7.37
N SER A 276 -25.16 -25.75 -7.88
CA SER A 276 -25.12 -24.39 -7.36
C SER A 276 -26.48 -23.68 -7.40
N ARG A 277 -27.33 -23.97 -8.39
CA ARG A 277 -28.69 -23.40 -8.44
C ARG A 277 -29.58 -23.91 -7.31
N GLN A 278 -29.58 -25.21 -7.03
CA GLN A 278 -30.42 -25.80 -5.99
C GLN A 278 -29.94 -25.39 -4.59
N GLU A 279 -28.63 -25.25 -4.40
CA GLU A 279 -28.03 -24.67 -3.19
C GLU A 279 -28.47 -23.22 -3.00
N MET A 280 -28.42 -22.43 -4.07
CA MET A 280 -28.89 -21.04 -4.06
C MET A 280 -30.38 -20.95 -3.71
N GLU A 281 -31.25 -21.73 -4.36
CA GLU A 281 -32.69 -21.73 -4.07
C GLU A 281 -32.99 -22.07 -2.60
N ARG A 282 -32.31 -23.07 -2.04
CA ARG A 282 -32.43 -23.43 -0.61
C ARG A 282 -31.99 -22.29 0.31
N TYR A 283 -30.81 -21.73 0.04
CA TYR A 283 -30.26 -20.62 0.82
C TYR A 283 -31.20 -19.40 0.81
N LEU A 284 -31.67 -19.00 -0.37
CA LEU A 284 -32.58 -17.88 -0.54
C LEU A 284 -33.91 -18.09 0.17
N THR A 285 -34.46 -19.30 0.13
CA THR A 285 -35.74 -19.61 0.80
C THR A 285 -35.63 -19.48 2.32
N ALA A 286 -34.45 -19.77 2.89
CA ALA A 286 -34.20 -19.56 4.31
C ALA A 286 -34.03 -18.07 4.67
N CYS A 287 -33.56 -17.24 3.73
CA CYS A 287 -33.21 -15.85 3.99
C CYS A 287 -34.29 -14.84 3.59
N GLU A 288 -35.16 -15.16 2.61
CA GLU A 288 -36.07 -14.18 1.98
C GLU A 288 -37.08 -13.50 2.91
N ARG A 289 -37.35 -14.12 4.07
CA ARG A 289 -38.28 -13.60 5.07
C ARG A 289 -37.58 -12.87 6.21
N LEU A 290 -36.25 -12.89 6.25
CA LEU A 290 -35.48 -12.28 7.33
C LEU A 290 -35.38 -10.77 7.09
N SER A 291 -35.57 -10.01 8.16
CA SER A 291 -35.14 -8.61 8.21
C SER A 291 -33.61 -8.51 8.35
N PRO A 292 -32.99 -7.36 8.03
CA PRO A 292 -31.58 -7.12 8.35
C PRO A 292 -31.25 -7.38 9.82
N GLN A 293 -32.16 -7.02 10.75
CA GLN A 293 -31.95 -7.22 12.19
C GLN A 293 -31.86 -8.71 12.57
N GLU A 294 -32.67 -9.56 11.95
CA GLU A 294 -32.64 -11.02 12.16
C GLU A 294 -31.46 -11.68 11.43
N TYR A 295 -31.16 -11.22 10.21
CA TYR A 295 -30.08 -11.81 9.42
C TYR A 295 -28.70 -11.52 10.01
N TYR A 296 -28.46 -10.29 10.48
CA TYR A 296 -27.20 -9.88 11.12
C TYR A 296 -27.22 -10.02 12.64
N VAL A 297 -28.14 -10.82 13.21
CA VAL A 297 -28.29 -10.96 14.67
C VAL A 297 -27.02 -11.48 15.34
N LEU A 298 -26.74 -10.99 16.55
CA LEU A 298 -25.68 -11.54 17.39
C LEU A 298 -26.08 -12.93 17.90
N PRO A 299 -25.20 -13.95 17.84
CA PRO A 299 -25.49 -15.24 18.43
C PRO A 299 -25.71 -15.10 19.94
N GLN A 300 -26.75 -15.74 20.47
CA GLN A 300 -26.95 -15.78 21.93
C GLN A 300 -25.82 -16.60 22.58
N VAL A 301 -25.22 -16.05 23.63
CA VAL A 301 -24.23 -16.76 24.46
C VAL A 301 -24.98 -17.88 25.19
N ILE A 302 -24.80 -19.13 24.74
CA ILE A 302 -25.36 -20.28 25.46
C ILE A 302 -24.63 -20.40 26.80
N GLY A 303 -25.40 -20.27 27.89
CA GLY A 303 -24.88 -20.16 29.25
C GLY A 303 -24.12 -21.39 29.76
N GLY A 304 -23.08 -21.12 30.54
CA GLY A 304 -22.35 -22.11 31.34
C GLY A 304 -20.91 -21.69 31.61
N ASN A 305 -20.68 -20.86 32.64
CA ASN A 305 -19.40 -20.61 33.38
C ASN A 305 -18.04 -20.58 32.63
N GLY A 306 -17.99 -20.37 31.33
CA GLY A 306 -16.79 -20.09 30.56
C GLY A 306 -17.03 -18.89 29.66
N ALA A 307 -16.11 -17.92 29.66
CA ALA A 307 -16.12 -16.84 28.66
C ALA A 307 -16.23 -17.48 27.27
N SER A 308 -17.28 -17.16 26.50
CA SER A 308 -17.48 -17.81 25.20
C SER A 308 -16.30 -17.46 24.29
N ASP A 309 -15.69 -18.45 23.64
CA ASP A 309 -14.63 -18.24 22.63
C ASP A 309 -15.09 -17.32 21.47
N SER A 310 -16.39 -17.07 21.36
CA SER A 310 -17.04 -16.16 20.42
C SER A 310 -17.13 -14.69 20.90
N THR A 311 -16.68 -14.37 22.10
CA THR A 311 -16.66 -13.00 22.63
C THR A 311 -15.26 -12.39 22.49
N PRO A 312 -15.11 -11.21 21.88
CA PRO A 312 -13.81 -10.54 21.82
C PRO A 312 -13.29 -10.19 23.23
N ALA A 313 -12.17 -10.79 23.63
CA ALA A 313 -11.55 -10.55 24.93
C ALA A 313 -10.70 -9.27 24.94
N VAL A 314 -11.31 -8.14 25.28
CA VAL A 314 -10.68 -6.80 25.31
C VAL A 314 -9.81 -6.59 26.57
N ASN A 315 -9.95 -7.44 27.59
CA ASN A 315 -9.22 -7.33 28.86
C ASN A 315 -7.70 -7.60 28.77
N GLY A 316 -7.18 -8.18 27.68
CA GLY A 316 -5.75 -8.51 27.54
C GLY A 316 -4.86 -7.35 27.07
N MET A 317 -5.35 -6.12 27.00
CA MET A 317 -4.75 -5.02 26.21
C MET A 317 -3.79 -4.09 26.97
N TYR A 318 -3.46 -4.41 28.22
CA TYR A 318 -2.72 -3.50 29.10
C TYR A 318 -1.25 -3.29 28.66
N ASP A 319 -0.60 -4.28 28.05
CA ASP A 319 0.86 -4.28 27.88
C ASP A 319 1.38 -3.69 26.55
N SER A 320 0.52 -3.31 25.60
CA SER A 320 0.96 -2.77 24.31
C SER A 320 0.02 -1.70 23.74
N ARG A 321 0.58 -0.72 23.02
CA ARG A 321 -0.17 0.35 22.34
C ARG A 321 -1.01 -0.18 21.16
N MET A 322 -0.60 -1.31 20.59
CA MET A 322 -1.33 -2.04 19.57
C MET A 322 -1.47 -3.49 20.02
N ALA A 323 -2.71 -3.94 20.23
CA ALA A 323 -3.03 -5.30 20.59
C ALA A 323 -3.81 -5.97 19.45
N THR A 324 -3.51 -7.24 19.19
CA THR A 324 -4.33 -8.06 18.29
C THR A 324 -5.39 -8.78 19.13
N LEU A 325 -6.65 -8.58 18.78
CA LEU A 325 -7.77 -9.34 19.33
C LEU A 325 -8.19 -10.42 18.33
N SER A 326 -8.51 -11.61 18.83
CA SER A 326 -9.04 -12.69 18.01
C SER A 326 -10.07 -13.49 18.79
N TRP A 327 -11.12 -13.91 18.10
CA TRP A 327 -12.21 -14.71 18.67
C TRP A 327 -12.79 -15.61 17.57
N ARG A 328 -13.55 -16.62 17.97
CA ARG A 328 -14.23 -17.51 17.05
C ARG A 328 -15.35 -16.76 16.36
N SER A 329 -15.31 -16.76 15.02
CA SER A 329 -16.39 -16.22 14.21
C SER A 329 -17.63 -17.09 14.36
N PRO A 330 -18.83 -16.50 14.48
CA PRO A 330 -20.05 -17.29 14.61
C PRO A 330 -20.51 -17.96 13.32
N ILE A 331 -19.96 -17.53 12.18
CA ILE A 331 -20.21 -18.17 10.88
C ILE A 331 -19.06 -19.11 10.59
N GLU A 332 -19.35 -20.41 10.55
CA GLU A 332 -18.38 -21.42 10.17
C GLU A 332 -18.34 -21.61 8.66
N THR A 333 -17.14 -21.51 8.12
CA THR A 333 -16.85 -21.77 6.72
C THR A 333 -16.01 -23.02 6.57
N ALA A 334 -15.91 -23.55 5.34
CA ALA A 334 -14.98 -24.63 5.02
C ALA A 334 -13.49 -24.26 5.22
N PHE A 335 -13.19 -22.99 5.48
CA PHE A 335 -11.83 -22.48 5.63
C PHE A 335 -11.55 -22.10 7.09
N ALA A 336 -10.83 -22.95 7.82
CA ALA A 336 -10.52 -22.73 9.23
C ALA A 336 -9.87 -21.36 9.51
N ALA A 337 -8.99 -20.88 8.63
CA ALA A 337 -8.36 -19.56 8.74
C ALA A 337 -9.38 -18.40 8.75
N ASN A 338 -10.53 -18.58 8.08
CA ASN A 338 -11.59 -17.59 8.04
C ASN A 338 -12.55 -17.68 9.24
N ASN A 339 -12.52 -18.76 10.02
CA ASN A 339 -13.40 -18.97 11.17
C ASN A 339 -12.87 -18.31 12.46
N THR A 340 -11.70 -17.66 12.38
CA THR A 340 -11.17 -16.82 13.46
C THR A 340 -11.24 -15.35 13.05
N ALA A 341 -12.15 -14.62 13.68
CA ALA A 341 -12.25 -13.18 13.53
C ALA A 341 -11.02 -12.51 14.17
N ARG A 342 -10.56 -11.42 13.57
CA ARG A 342 -9.37 -10.69 14.05
C ARG A 342 -9.48 -9.19 13.80
N VAL A 343 -9.08 -8.42 14.80
CA VAL A 343 -8.83 -6.99 14.67
C VAL A 343 -7.48 -6.63 15.29
N ASP A 344 -6.79 -5.68 14.69
CA ASP A 344 -5.67 -5.01 15.32
C ASP A 344 -6.18 -3.69 15.91
N PHE A 345 -6.12 -3.59 17.22
CA PHE A 345 -6.67 -2.49 17.99
C PHE A 345 -5.54 -1.60 18.52
N LEU A 346 -5.58 -0.34 18.13
CA LEU A 346 -4.64 0.70 18.54
C LEU A 346 -5.33 1.59 19.55
N ARG A 347 -4.89 1.50 20.80
CA ARG A 347 -5.52 2.17 21.93
C ARG A 347 -4.90 3.55 22.20
N THR A 348 -5.71 4.49 22.66
CA THR A 348 -5.21 5.70 23.32
C THR A 348 -4.84 5.39 24.78
N ASP A 349 -4.27 6.36 25.50
CA ASP A 349 -3.91 6.18 26.91
C ASP A 349 -5.16 6.06 27.79
N ALA A 350 -6.19 6.87 27.52
CA ALA A 350 -7.52 6.79 28.14
C ALA A 350 -8.48 5.96 27.27
N TRP A 351 -8.10 4.73 26.91
CA TRP A 351 -8.84 3.95 25.91
C TRP A 351 -10.27 3.59 26.35
N THR A 352 -10.50 3.37 27.64
CA THR A 352 -11.84 3.19 28.20
C THR A 352 -12.60 4.53 28.15
N GLY A 353 -13.77 4.56 27.52
CA GLY A 353 -14.54 5.79 27.33
C GLY A 353 -14.19 6.59 26.07
N ALA A 354 -13.05 6.30 25.43
CA ALA A 354 -12.67 6.99 24.20
C ALA A 354 -13.53 6.52 23.00
N PRO A 355 -13.85 7.43 22.06
CA PRO A 355 -14.54 7.05 20.84
C PRO A 355 -13.65 6.11 20.00
N THR A 356 -14.26 5.15 19.31
CA THR A 356 -13.52 4.10 18.57
C THR A 356 -13.83 4.15 17.08
N VAL A 357 -12.80 4.29 16.24
CA VAL A 357 -12.97 4.24 14.77
C VAL A 357 -12.67 2.85 14.23
N PHE A 358 -13.57 2.30 13.42
CA PHE A 358 -13.35 1.10 12.62
C PHE A 358 -12.80 1.46 11.25
N LEU A 359 -11.67 0.86 10.89
CA LEU A 359 -11.00 1.03 9.61
C LEU A 359 -11.29 -0.19 8.72
N LEU A 360 -12.24 -0.05 7.80
CA LEU A 360 -12.69 -1.14 6.92
C LEU A 360 -12.05 -1.02 5.53
N HIS A 361 -11.20 -1.99 5.19
CA HIS A 361 -10.36 -1.91 4.00
C HIS A 361 -11.09 -2.34 2.71
N ALA A 362 -10.52 -1.93 1.56
CA ALA A 362 -11.01 -2.33 0.25
C ALA A 362 -10.73 -3.82 -0.07
N LEU A 363 -11.43 -4.36 -1.08
CA LEU A 363 -11.22 -5.71 -1.59
C LEU A 363 -9.77 -5.88 -2.07
N MET A 364 -9.16 -7.02 -1.77
CA MET A 364 -7.78 -7.35 -2.16
C MET A 364 -6.71 -6.36 -1.64
N SER A 365 -6.99 -5.62 -0.56
CA SER A 365 -6.03 -4.66 0.02
C SER A 365 -4.69 -5.33 0.39
N SER A 366 -3.60 -4.98 -0.31
CA SER A 366 -2.33 -5.70 -0.21
C SER A 366 -1.47 -5.32 1.00
N SER A 367 -1.83 -4.27 1.75
CA SER A 367 -1.02 -3.77 2.87
C SER A 367 -1.88 -3.03 3.90
N PRO A 368 -1.69 -3.29 5.21
CA PRO A 368 -2.37 -2.55 6.27
C PRO A 368 -1.67 -1.22 6.61
N THR A 369 -0.47 -0.95 6.09
CA THR A 369 0.38 0.17 6.51
C THR A 369 -0.32 1.54 6.37
N GLY A 370 -1.09 1.74 5.30
CA GLY A 370 -1.84 2.99 5.12
C GLY A 370 -2.92 3.18 6.18
N TYR A 371 -3.59 2.09 6.58
CA TYR A 371 -4.62 2.10 7.60
C TYR A 371 -4.01 2.30 8.99
N TYR A 372 -2.88 1.67 9.31
CA TYR A 372 -2.19 1.92 10.59
C TYR A 372 -1.73 3.38 10.74
N ARG A 373 -1.25 4.03 9.67
CA ARG A 373 -0.93 5.47 9.71
C ARG A 373 -2.15 6.35 9.99
N TRP A 374 -3.34 5.93 9.53
CA TRP A 374 -4.56 6.64 9.88
C TRP A 374 -4.99 6.32 11.31
N ALA A 375 -4.88 5.08 11.76
CA ALA A 375 -5.11 4.68 13.14
C ALA A 375 -4.28 5.51 14.12
N GLU A 376 -2.98 5.68 13.87
CA GLU A 376 -2.09 6.55 14.65
C GLU A 376 -2.59 8.00 14.70
N ARG A 377 -3.03 8.56 13.56
CA ARG A 377 -3.61 9.91 13.50
C ARG A 377 -4.93 10.04 14.26
N PHE A 378 -5.72 8.98 14.32
CA PHE A 378 -6.94 8.95 15.13
C PHE A 378 -6.58 8.87 16.63
N ASN A 379 -5.57 8.08 17.01
CA ASN A 379 -5.05 8.09 18.38
C ASN A 379 -4.53 9.48 18.81
N GLU A 380 -3.85 10.21 17.93
CA GLU A 380 -3.44 11.61 18.17
C GLU A 380 -4.63 12.55 18.45
N LEU A 381 -5.82 12.21 17.97
CA LEU A 381 -7.08 12.94 18.20
C LEU A 381 -7.89 12.39 19.40
N GLY A 382 -7.32 11.44 20.15
CA GLY A 382 -7.99 10.83 21.31
C GLY A 382 -8.94 9.67 20.98
N TRP A 383 -8.91 9.15 19.76
CA TRP A 383 -9.74 8.01 19.36
C TRP A 383 -8.99 6.69 19.51
N ASN A 384 -9.66 5.62 19.95
CA ASN A 384 -9.20 4.27 19.65
C ASN A 384 -9.37 3.99 18.16
N ALA A 385 -8.55 3.11 17.60
CA ALA A 385 -8.67 2.71 16.21
C ALA A 385 -8.60 1.19 16.06
N CYS A 386 -9.53 0.63 15.28
CA CYS A 386 -9.69 -0.80 15.10
C CYS A 386 -9.53 -1.13 13.61
N PHE A 387 -8.39 -1.72 13.24
CA PHE A 387 -8.17 -2.24 11.90
C PHE A 387 -8.74 -3.66 11.80
N VAL A 388 -9.76 -3.83 10.96
CA VAL A 388 -10.54 -5.07 10.92
C VAL A 388 -10.05 -5.96 9.78
N HIS A 389 -9.71 -7.21 10.10
CA HIS A 389 -9.40 -8.21 9.08
C HIS A 389 -10.72 -8.80 8.57
N LEU A 390 -11.27 -8.17 7.53
CA LEU A 390 -12.53 -8.62 6.93
C LEU A 390 -12.41 -10.07 6.41
N PRO A 391 -13.53 -10.82 6.30
CA PRO A 391 -13.51 -12.21 5.84
C PRO A 391 -12.66 -12.42 4.59
N TYR A 392 -11.85 -13.48 4.60
CA TYR A 392 -10.89 -13.87 3.56
C TYR A 392 -9.73 -12.89 3.30
N HIS A 393 -9.46 -11.94 4.22
CA HIS A 393 -8.34 -11.01 4.11
C HIS A 393 -7.34 -11.11 5.28
N PHE A 394 -6.11 -10.66 5.05
CA PHE A 394 -4.99 -10.60 5.97
C PHE A 394 -4.74 -11.93 6.71
N SER A 395 -4.98 -11.98 8.01
CA SER A 395 -4.79 -13.20 8.81
C SER A 395 -5.78 -14.31 8.45
N ARG A 396 -6.84 -13.99 7.70
CA ARG A 396 -7.96 -14.89 7.38
C ARG A 396 -7.86 -15.47 5.97
N VAL A 397 -6.74 -15.24 5.29
CA VAL A 397 -6.50 -15.79 3.94
C VAL A 397 -6.23 -17.29 4.05
N PRO A 398 -7.07 -18.15 3.44
CA PRO A 398 -6.82 -19.58 3.45
C PRO A 398 -5.57 -19.93 2.63
N THR A 399 -4.88 -21.01 3.00
CA THR A 399 -3.68 -21.47 2.29
C THR A 399 -3.98 -21.73 0.82
N GLY A 400 -3.14 -21.20 -0.08
CA GLY A 400 -3.30 -21.37 -1.53
C GLY A 400 -4.13 -20.29 -2.23
N TYR A 401 -4.70 -19.35 -1.48
CA TYR A 401 -5.49 -18.23 -2.01
C TYR A 401 -4.78 -16.89 -1.81
N TRP A 402 -5.20 -15.89 -2.57
CA TRP A 402 -4.75 -14.52 -2.42
C TRP A 402 -5.63 -13.74 -1.44
N ASN A 403 -5.08 -12.67 -0.89
CA ASN A 403 -5.80 -11.77 -0.02
C ASN A 403 -7.09 -11.24 -0.69
N GLY A 404 -8.24 -11.52 -0.08
CA GLY A 404 -9.56 -11.11 -0.58
C GLY A 404 -10.09 -11.91 -1.77
N GLU A 405 -9.37 -12.92 -2.27
CA GLU A 405 -9.77 -13.69 -3.45
C GLU A 405 -11.13 -14.38 -3.29
N LEU A 406 -11.41 -14.91 -2.10
CA LEU A 406 -12.63 -15.67 -1.81
C LEU A 406 -13.81 -14.80 -1.35
N ALA A 407 -13.58 -13.52 -1.07
CA ALA A 407 -14.60 -12.62 -0.55
C ALA A 407 -15.67 -12.27 -1.58
N ILE A 408 -15.28 -12.11 -2.86
CA ILE A 408 -16.18 -11.88 -3.97
C ILE A 408 -15.82 -12.83 -5.10
N THR A 409 -16.73 -13.74 -5.43
CA THR A 409 -16.55 -14.79 -6.45
C THR A 409 -17.89 -15.11 -7.13
N PRO A 410 -17.94 -16.04 -8.11
CA PRO A 410 -19.20 -16.53 -8.66
C PRO A 410 -20.12 -17.23 -7.64
N ASP A 411 -19.55 -17.76 -6.55
CA ASP A 411 -20.29 -18.32 -5.42
C ASP A 411 -20.93 -17.20 -4.59
N LEU A 412 -22.16 -16.82 -4.97
CA LEU A 412 -22.87 -15.71 -4.33
C LEU A 412 -23.34 -16.04 -2.91
N ILE A 413 -23.51 -17.31 -2.54
CA ILE A 413 -23.82 -17.70 -1.16
C ILE A 413 -22.62 -17.36 -0.27
N ARG A 414 -21.41 -17.77 -0.68
CA ARG A 414 -20.18 -17.42 0.06
C ARG A 414 -20.00 -15.91 0.16
N ASN A 415 -20.29 -15.16 -0.89
CA ASN A 415 -20.21 -13.69 -0.85
C ASN A 415 -21.19 -13.13 0.20
N ALA A 416 -22.45 -13.58 0.21
CA ALA A 416 -23.48 -13.15 1.14
C ALA A 416 -23.13 -13.50 2.60
N GLU A 417 -22.67 -14.71 2.85
CA GLU A 417 -22.24 -15.17 4.18
C GLU A 417 -20.95 -14.47 4.62
N GLY A 418 -20.03 -14.14 3.71
CA GLY A 418 -18.84 -13.33 4.02
C GLY A 418 -19.20 -11.89 4.43
N LEU A 419 -20.20 -11.27 3.80
CA LEU A 419 -20.69 -9.96 4.22
C LEU A 419 -21.37 -10.05 5.59
N ARG A 420 -22.23 -11.06 5.77
CA ARG A 420 -22.90 -11.37 7.03
C ARG A 420 -21.92 -11.56 8.18
N GLN A 421 -20.88 -12.35 7.94
CA GLN A 421 -19.81 -12.61 8.87
C GLN A 421 -19.12 -11.32 9.30
N GLY A 422 -18.74 -10.46 8.33
CA GLY A 422 -18.09 -9.18 8.63
C GLY A 422 -18.97 -8.23 9.45
N VAL A 423 -20.28 -8.15 9.15
CA VAL A 423 -21.21 -7.31 9.93
C VAL A 423 -21.38 -7.85 11.34
N ILE A 424 -21.65 -9.15 11.52
CA ILE A 424 -21.84 -9.75 12.85
C ILE A 424 -20.58 -9.58 13.72
N GLU A 425 -19.40 -9.77 13.15
CA GLU A 425 -18.13 -9.61 13.88
C GLU A 425 -17.90 -8.16 14.32
N LEU A 426 -18.26 -7.17 13.49
CA LEU A 426 -18.24 -5.76 13.89
C LEU A 426 -19.19 -5.50 15.06
N ARG A 427 -20.39 -6.08 15.04
CA ARG A 427 -21.34 -5.98 16.15
C ARG A 427 -20.79 -6.62 17.43
N GLN A 428 -20.12 -7.78 17.34
CA GLN A 428 -19.52 -8.46 18.50
C GLN A 428 -18.44 -7.61 19.17
N ILE A 429 -17.56 -6.97 18.38
CA ILE A 429 -16.53 -6.09 18.95
C ILE A 429 -17.12 -4.78 19.46
N MET A 430 -18.15 -4.22 18.81
CA MET A 430 -18.88 -3.06 19.33
C MET A 430 -19.53 -3.36 20.68
N GLU A 431 -20.22 -4.50 20.81
CA GLU A 431 -20.82 -4.94 22.08
C GLU A 431 -19.77 -5.12 23.19
N SER A 432 -18.65 -5.78 22.87
CA SER A 432 -17.55 -5.93 23.84
C SER A 432 -16.97 -4.57 24.26
N LEU A 433 -16.77 -3.65 23.31
CA LEU A 433 -16.27 -2.29 23.60
C LEU A 433 -17.26 -1.46 24.43
N ARG A 434 -18.57 -1.58 24.19
CA ARG A 434 -19.61 -0.96 25.04
C ARG A 434 -19.53 -1.45 26.47
N GLY A 435 -19.28 -2.76 26.67
CA GLY A 435 -19.05 -3.34 28.00
C GLY A 435 -17.85 -2.73 28.76
N HIS A 436 -16.95 -2.04 28.06
CA HIS A 436 -15.77 -1.35 28.61
C HIS A 436 -15.87 0.18 28.51
N GLY A 437 -17.09 0.72 28.39
CA GLY A 437 -17.38 2.15 28.43
C GLY A 437 -17.20 2.88 27.09
N CYS A 438 -16.85 2.20 26.00
CA CYS A 438 -16.75 2.82 24.67
C CYS A 438 -18.12 2.85 23.99
N HIS A 439 -18.79 4.00 23.98
CA HIS A 439 -20.17 4.15 23.48
C HIS A 439 -20.30 5.06 22.24
N GLU A 440 -19.20 5.57 21.71
CA GLU A 440 -19.20 6.36 20.48
C GLU A 440 -18.30 5.69 19.42
N PHE A 441 -18.88 5.41 18.24
CA PHE A 441 -18.16 4.73 17.17
C PHE A 441 -18.04 5.58 15.91
N GLY A 442 -16.93 5.45 15.20
CA GLY A 442 -16.73 6.00 13.87
C GLY A 442 -16.48 4.87 12.87
N VAL A 443 -16.92 5.03 11.63
CA VAL A 443 -16.59 4.08 10.55
C VAL A 443 -15.90 4.81 9.42
N LEU A 444 -14.70 4.36 9.06
CA LEU A 444 -13.97 4.83 7.89
C LEU A 444 -13.75 3.64 6.95
N ALA A 445 -14.54 3.60 5.88
CA ALA A 445 -14.72 2.37 5.10
C ALA A 445 -14.58 2.60 3.60
N THR A 446 -13.78 1.79 2.92
CA THR A 446 -13.49 1.94 1.48
C THR A 446 -13.96 0.74 0.67
N SER A 447 -14.64 0.97 -0.45
CA SER A 447 -15.02 -0.06 -1.43
C SER A 447 -15.77 -1.22 -0.76
N TYR A 448 -15.25 -2.45 -0.79
CA TYR A 448 -15.80 -3.61 -0.09
C TYR A 448 -16.00 -3.36 1.41
N GLY A 449 -15.05 -2.72 2.10
CA GLY A 449 -15.25 -2.29 3.48
C GLY A 449 -16.39 -1.28 3.62
N GLY A 450 -16.57 -0.40 2.62
CA GLY A 450 -17.70 0.52 2.54
C GLY A 450 -19.04 -0.18 2.37
N TRP A 451 -19.08 -1.30 1.66
CA TRP A 451 -20.26 -2.16 1.56
C TRP A 451 -20.62 -2.77 2.92
N VAL A 452 -19.64 -3.37 3.61
CA VAL A 452 -19.82 -3.90 4.97
C VAL A 452 -20.25 -2.79 5.95
N GLY A 453 -19.62 -1.61 5.87
CA GLY A 453 -19.97 -0.45 6.69
C GLY A 453 -21.39 0.07 6.46
N ALA A 454 -21.85 0.10 5.21
CA ALA A 454 -23.23 0.47 4.88
C ALA A 454 -24.25 -0.58 5.38
N LEU A 455 -23.91 -1.86 5.34
CA LEU A 455 -24.75 -2.91 5.91
C LEU A 455 -24.79 -2.82 7.44
N LEU A 456 -23.68 -2.48 8.09
CA LEU A 456 -23.63 -2.26 9.54
C LEU A 456 -24.58 -1.16 10.01
N THR A 457 -24.73 -0.06 9.24
CA THR A 457 -25.67 1.01 9.60
C THR A 457 -27.13 0.59 9.58
N LEU A 458 -27.47 -0.54 8.93
CA LEU A 458 -28.83 -1.08 8.93
C LEU A 458 -29.20 -1.73 10.28
N VAL A 459 -28.22 -1.96 11.16
CA VAL A 459 -28.41 -2.72 12.41
C VAL A 459 -27.73 -2.12 13.64
N GLU A 460 -26.92 -1.06 13.49
CA GLU A 460 -26.27 -0.33 14.59
C GLU A 460 -26.53 1.18 14.48
N SER A 461 -26.63 1.87 15.62
CA SER A 461 -27.10 3.27 15.70
C SER A 461 -26.12 4.28 16.29
N ASP A 462 -25.13 3.83 17.05
CA ASP A 462 -24.25 4.64 17.90
C ASP A 462 -23.02 5.19 17.17
N PHE A 463 -23.24 5.70 15.95
CA PHE A 463 -22.21 6.31 15.13
C PHE A 463 -22.11 7.82 15.35
N ARG A 464 -20.90 8.26 15.65
CA ARG A 464 -20.50 9.68 15.58
C ARG A 464 -20.28 10.13 14.14
N PHE A 465 -19.78 9.24 13.29
CA PHE A 465 -19.75 9.42 11.84
C PHE A 465 -19.63 8.05 11.13
N VAL A 466 -20.11 7.98 9.89
CA VAL A 466 -19.94 6.85 8.98
C VAL A 466 -19.51 7.39 7.63
N ALA A 467 -18.23 7.24 7.29
CA ALA A 467 -17.66 7.70 6.03
C ALA A 467 -17.46 6.51 5.07
N LEU A 468 -18.28 6.47 4.02
CA LEU A 468 -18.36 5.39 3.05
C LEU A 468 -17.77 5.84 1.70
N MET A 469 -16.57 5.38 1.40
CA MET A 469 -15.80 5.77 0.22
C MET A 469 -15.95 4.75 -0.91
N SER A 470 -16.60 5.13 -2.01
CA SER A 470 -16.95 4.28 -3.16
C SER A 470 -17.54 2.91 -2.77
N PRO A 471 -18.53 2.87 -1.85
CA PRO A 471 -19.12 1.61 -1.41
C PRO A 471 -19.89 0.92 -2.55
N ILE A 472 -19.96 -0.41 -2.51
CA ILE A 472 -20.92 -1.15 -3.32
C ILE A 472 -22.27 -1.08 -2.60
N VAL A 473 -23.19 -0.29 -3.14
CA VAL A 473 -24.51 -0.02 -2.53
C VAL A 473 -25.66 -0.65 -3.30
N ASN A 474 -25.45 -0.92 -4.58
CA ASN A 474 -26.37 -1.63 -5.45
C ASN A 474 -25.70 -2.93 -5.96
N VAL A 475 -26.04 -4.04 -5.33
CA VAL A 475 -25.47 -5.36 -5.67
C VAL A 475 -25.97 -5.86 -7.02
N GLU A 476 -27.18 -5.48 -7.39
CA GLU A 476 -27.75 -5.78 -8.70
C GLU A 476 -26.89 -5.18 -9.81
N HIS A 477 -26.57 -3.89 -9.70
CA HIS A 477 -25.64 -3.24 -10.61
C HIS A 477 -24.28 -3.95 -10.59
N ALA A 478 -23.74 -4.21 -9.40
CA ALA A 478 -22.43 -4.82 -9.23
C ALA A 478 -22.33 -6.17 -9.95
N ILE A 479 -23.36 -7.01 -9.91
CA ILE A 479 -23.39 -8.30 -10.59
C ILE A 479 -23.65 -8.10 -12.09
N TRP A 480 -24.73 -7.41 -12.47
CA TRP A 480 -25.26 -7.46 -13.83
C TRP A 480 -24.59 -6.47 -14.79
N HIS A 481 -24.11 -5.34 -14.29
CA HIS A 481 -23.64 -4.23 -15.11
C HIS A 481 -22.15 -3.95 -14.93
N SER A 482 -21.58 -4.18 -13.74
CA SER A 482 -20.17 -3.87 -13.48
C SER A 482 -19.22 -4.61 -14.44
N PRO A 483 -18.17 -3.93 -14.98
CA PRO A 483 -17.11 -4.59 -15.73
C PRO A 483 -16.34 -5.63 -14.91
N ALA A 484 -16.27 -5.49 -13.57
CA ALA A 484 -15.56 -6.41 -12.69
C ALA A 484 -16.25 -7.79 -12.55
N ALA A 485 -17.56 -7.86 -12.81
CA ALA A 485 -18.37 -9.07 -12.63
C ALA A 485 -18.63 -9.87 -13.91
N ARG A 486 -17.94 -9.58 -15.03
CA ARG A 486 -18.17 -10.30 -16.32
C ARG A 486 -18.05 -11.82 -16.19
N ARG A 487 -17.05 -12.32 -15.44
CA ARG A 487 -16.87 -13.76 -15.20
C ARG A 487 -17.93 -14.33 -14.27
N ILE A 488 -18.29 -13.60 -13.21
CA ILE A 488 -19.39 -13.96 -12.30
C ILE A 488 -20.67 -14.17 -13.09
N ARG A 489 -21.07 -13.19 -13.92
CA ARG A 489 -22.26 -13.31 -14.78
C ARG A 489 -22.24 -14.52 -15.68
N ARG A 490 -21.10 -14.79 -16.32
CA ARG A 490 -20.97 -15.96 -17.22
C ARG A 490 -21.19 -17.26 -16.48
N GLU A 491 -20.60 -17.42 -15.29
CA GLU A 491 -20.79 -18.59 -14.44
C GLU A 491 -22.24 -18.73 -13.97
N LEU A 492 -22.87 -17.63 -13.54
CA LEU A 492 -24.28 -17.63 -13.13
C LEU A 492 -25.21 -18.07 -14.27
N VAL A 493 -25.01 -17.55 -15.48
CA VAL A 493 -25.78 -17.96 -16.66
C VAL A 493 -25.55 -19.44 -16.97
N GLN A 494 -24.30 -19.93 -16.90
CA GLN A 494 -23.98 -21.34 -17.12
C GLN A 494 -24.60 -22.27 -16.08
N ALA A 495 -24.69 -21.82 -14.82
CA ALA A 495 -25.35 -22.52 -13.73
C ALA A 495 -26.88 -22.32 -13.70
N ASN A 496 -27.45 -21.63 -14.69
CA ASN A 496 -28.88 -21.30 -14.75
C ASN A 496 -29.39 -20.52 -13.52
N VAL A 497 -28.53 -19.68 -12.94
CA VAL A 497 -28.83 -18.76 -11.84
C VAL A 497 -29.16 -17.38 -12.43
N GLY A 498 -30.44 -17.12 -12.62
CA GLY A 498 -30.94 -15.88 -13.23
C GLY A 498 -31.08 -14.71 -12.24
N ARG A 499 -31.28 -13.51 -12.78
CA ARG A 499 -31.48 -12.26 -12.03
C ARG A 499 -32.61 -12.37 -11.00
N ALA A 500 -33.79 -12.82 -11.41
CA ALA A 500 -34.96 -12.98 -10.52
C ALA A 500 -34.71 -13.88 -9.31
N LEU A 501 -33.82 -14.88 -9.45
CA LEU A 501 -33.44 -15.73 -8.33
C LEU A 501 -32.57 -14.95 -7.33
N VAL A 502 -31.52 -14.29 -7.80
CA VAL A 502 -30.57 -13.55 -6.95
C VAL A 502 -31.22 -12.32 -6.29
N GLU A 503 -32.17 -11.68 -6.95
CA GLU A 503 -32.93 -10.52 -6.45
C GLU A 503 -33.60 -10.78 -5.10
N ARG A 504 -34.01 -12.02 -4.81
CA ARG A 504 -34.62 -12.43 -3.54
C ARG A 504 -33.75 -12.12 -2.32
N HIS A 505 -32.43 -11.94 -2.48
CA HIS A 505 -31.50 -11.62 -1.39
C HIS A 505 -31.11 -10.13 -1.28
N PHE A 506 -31.49 -9.28 -2.23
CA PHE A 506 -30.98 -7.90 -2.27
C PHE A 506 -31.42 -7.07 -1.07
N HIS A 507 -32.59 -7.33 -0.48
CA HIS A 507 -33.04 -6.69 0.75
C HIS A 507 -32.09 -6.88 1.96
N LEU A 508 -31.27 -7.94 1.96
CA LEU A 508 -30.26 -8.21 3.00
C LEU A 508 -28.88 -7.73 2.60
N SER A 509 -28.50 -7.92 1.34
CA SER A 509 -27.12 -7.74 0.87
C SER A 509 -26.86 -6.40 0.18
N SER A 510 -27.87 -5.68 -0.26
CA SER A 510 -27.73 -4.46 -1.06
C SER A 510 -28.23 -3.25 -0.27
N PRO A 511 -27.33 -2.38 0.23
CA PRO A 511 -27.69 -1.23 1.05
C PRO A 511 -28.79 -0.34 0.47
N LEU A 512 -28.91 -0.26 -0.86
CA LEU A 512 -29.94 0.51 -1.55
C LEU A 512 -31.39 0.14 -1.17
N HIS A 513 -31.63 -1.11 -0.74
CA HIS A 513 -32.96 -1.57 -0.33
C HIS A 513 -33.23 -1.39 1.18
N GLY A 514 -32.22 -0.96 1.95
CA GLY A 514 -32.33 -0.76 3.39
C GLY A 514 -32.42 0.71 3.77
N ARG A 515 -32.73 0.95 5.05
CA ARG A 515 -32.59 2.26 5.69
C ARG A 515 -31.67 2.14 6.90
N PRO A 516 -30.76 3.10 7.12
CA PRO A 516 -29.90 3.07 8.28
C PRO A 516 -30.76 3.29 9.54
N VAL A 517 -30.40 2.59 10.61
CA VAL A 517 -30.99 2.77 11.94
C VAL A 517 -30.33 3.94 12.68
N CYS A 518 -29.07 4.25 12.36
CA CYS A 518 -28.41 5.46 12.81
C CYS A 518 -28.98 6.72 12.13
N ASP A 519 -28.75 7.88 12.77
CA ASP A 519 -29.06 9.19 12.19
C ASP A 519 -28.32 9.37 10.83
N PRO A 520 -29.04 9.51 9.71
CA PRO A 520 -28.43 9.66 8.39
C PRO A 520 -27.49 10.86 8.26
N THR A 521 -27.65 11.92 9.07
CA THR A 521 -26.75 13.10 9.06
C THR A 521 -25.31 12.77 9.47
N ARG A 522 -25.12 11.61 10.11
CA ARG A 522 -23.81 11.05 10.46
C ARG A 522 -23.13 10.36 9.29
N ILE A 523 -23.84 10.12 8.19
CA ILE A 523 -23.37 9.35 7.05
C ILE A 523 -22.84 10.29 5.96
N LEU A 524 -21.59 10.05 5.56
CA LEU A 524 -20.92 10.72 4.46
C LEU A 524 -20.61 9.69 3.37
N PHE A 525 -21.31 9.80 2.23
CA PHE A 525 -20.93 9.12 1.02
C PHE A 525 -19.83 9.89 0.29
N VAL A 526 -18.83 9.17 -0.21
CA VAL A 526 -17.76 9.77 -1.02
C VAL A 526 -17.61 9.00 -2.32
N THR A 527 -17.84 9.67 -3.44
CA THR A 527 -17.86 9.05 -4.77
C THR A 527 -16.75 9.59 -5.68
N GLY A 528 -16.21 8.73 -6.55
CA GLY A 528 -15.22 9.11 -7.54
C GLY A 528 -15.89 9.52 -8.85
N GLU A 529 -15.65 10.74 -9.35
CA GLU A 529 -16.25 11.24 -10.61
C GLU A 529 -16.04 10.31 -11.82
N PHE A 530 -14.98 9.49 -11.81
CA PHE A 530 -14.63 8.58 -12.90
C PHE A 530 -14.72 7.10 -12.49
N ASP A 531 -15.35 6.80 -11.36
CA ASP A 531 -15.49 5.44 -10.85
C ASP A 531 -16.37 4.60 -11.80
N SER A 532 -15.83 3.44 -12.20
CA SER A 532 -16.51 2.49 -13.09
C SER A 532 -16.92 1.18 -12.40
N ILE A 533 -16.59 1.03 -11.11
CA ILE A 533 -16.91 -0.14 -10.29
C ILE A 533 -18.07 0.18 -9.35
N ALA A 534 -18.03 1.33 -8.69
CA ALA A 534 -19.12 1.92 -7.89
C ALA A 534 -19.48 3.28 -8.51
N PRO A 535 -20.25 3.30 -9.61
CA PRO A 535 -20.48 4.53 -10.37
C PRO A 535 -21.17 5.60 -9.52
N PRO A 536 -20.88 6.91 -9.75
CA PRO A 536 -21.51 8.01 -9.02
C PRO A 536 -23.04 7.93 -8.96
N ALA A 537 -23.69 7.55 -10.06
CA ALA A 537 -25.14 7.41 -10.13
C ALA A 537 -25.71 6.44 -9.08
N GLU A 538 -24.99 5.35 -8.75
CA GLU A 538 -25.44 4.39 -7.72
C GLU A 538 -25.30 4.97 -6.31
N ILE A 539 -24.24 5.75 -6.08
CA ILE A 539 -24.02 6.44 -4.80
C ILE A 539 -25.02 7.58 -4.61
N GLU A 540 -25.32 8.32 -5.67
CA GLU A 540 -26.36 9.35 -5.70
C GLU A 540 -27.74 8.74 -5.43
N ALA A 541 -28.05 7.58 -6.01
CA ALA A 541 -29.31 6.89 -5.79
C ALA A 541 -29.52 6.51 -4.31
N ILE A 542 -28.52 5.90 -3.65
CA ILE A 542 -28.67 5.58 -2.22
C ILE A 542 -28.70 6.83 -1.35
N HIS A 543 -27.90 7.86 -1.67
CA HIS A 543 -27.94 9.14 -0.95
C HIS A 543 -29.33 9.79 -1.00
N GLN A 544 -30.02 9.70 -2.14
CA GLN A 544 -31.41 10.15 -2.27
C GLN A 544 -32.37 9.35 -1.38
N THR A 545 -32.15 8.05 -1.19
CA THR A 545 -32.98 7.23 -0.29
C THR A 545 -32.65 7.42 1.19
N TRP A 546 -31.39 7.72 1.51
CA TRP A 546 -30.89 7.94 2.87
C TRP A 546 -30.91 9.45 3.17
N HIS A 547 -32.12 10.00 3.22
CA HIS A 547 -32.36 11.44 3.41
C HIS A 547 -31.61 11.98 4.64
N GLY A 548 -30.82 13.03 4.44
CA GLY A 548 -30.00 13.66 5.48
C GLY A 548 -28.52 13.26 5.43
N SER A 549 -28.15 12.18 4.73
CA SER A 549 -26.74 11.87 4.44
C SER A 549 -26.08 12.96 3.60
N GLU A 550 -24.75 13.02 3.61
CA GLU A 550 -23.97 13.92 2.76
C GLU A 550 -23.29 13.17 1.62
N LEU A 551 -23.02 13.87 0.51
CA LEU A 551 -22.33 13.33 -0.65
C LEU A 551 -21.15 14.23 -1.07
N LEU A 552 -19.95 13.65 -1.12
CA LEU A 552 -18.73 14.30 -1.57
C LEU A 552 -18.25 13.68 -2.89
N HIS A 553 -18.10 14.53 -3.92
CA HIS A 553 -17.52 14.13 -5.20
C HIS A 553 -16.01 14.40 -5.23
N VAL A 554 -15.25 13.36 -5.55
CA VAL A 554 -13.78 13.43 -5.63
C VAL A 554 -13.35 13.15 -7.07
N ARG A 555 -12.46 13.98 -7.60
CA ARG A 555 -11.89 13.83 -8.95
C ARG A 555 -10.94 12.62 -9.06
N GLN A 556 -11.45 11.40 -9.00
CA GLN A 556 -10.70 10.15 -9.18
C GLN A 556 -11.59 9.02 -9.73
N GLY A 557 -10.98 7.90 -10.13
CA GLY A 557 -11.70 6.65 -10.36
C GLY A 557 -11.92 5.87 -9.06
N HIS A 558 -12.25 4.58 -9.15
CA HIS A 558 -12.46 3.75 -7.96
C HIS A 558 -11.22 3.68 -7.07
N PHE A 559 -10.04 3.66 -7.71
CA PHE A 559 -8.75 3.55 -7.02
C PHE A 559 -8.03 4.90 -6.96
N GLY A 560 -7.64 5.32 -5.75
CA GLY A 560 -6.88 6.54 -5.57
C GLY A 560 -6.64 6.89 -4.10
N HIS A 561 -5.71 7.82 -3.86
CA HIS A 561 -5.39 8.32 -2.51
C HIS A 561 -6.04 9.69 -2.21
N ARG A 562 -6.83 10.26 -3.13
CA ARG A 562 -7.50 11.55 -2.90
C ARG A 562 -8.70 11.38 -2.01
N MET A 563 -9.52 10.37 -2.27
CA MET A 563 -10.77 10.11 -1.55
C MET A 563 -10.59 10.07 -0.04
N MET A 564 -9.65 9.28 0.46
CA MET A 564 -9.39 9.22 1.90
C MET A 564 -8.90 10.54 2.49
N ARG A 565 -8.08 11.32 1.77
CA ARG A 565 -7.62 12.64 2.25
C ARG A 565 -8.76 13.64 2.30
N GLU A 566 -9.59 13.70 1.26
CA GLU A 566 -10.72 14.62 1.16
C GLU A 566 -11.82 14.25 2.17
N THR A 567 -12.07 12.95 2.37
CA THR A 567 -12.96 12.43 3.43
C THR A 567 -12.53 12.92 4.80
N ILE A 568 -11.26 12.74 5.17
CA ILE A 568 -10.76 13.15 6.49
C ILE A 568 -10.80 14.68 6.63
N ALA A 569 -10.47 15.44 5.58
CA ALA A 569 -10.58 16.89 5.62
C ALA A 569 -12.02 17.35 5.88
N HIS A 570 -12.99 16.68 5.24
CA HIS A 570 -14.41 16.95 5.41
C HIS A 570 -14.90 16.64 6.84
N LEU A 571 -14.56 15.46 7.37
CA LEU A 571 -14.91 15.08 8.75
C LEU A 571 -14.29 16.04 9.79
N LYS A 572 -13.08 16.54 9.53
CA LYS A 572 -12.47 17.58 10.37
C LYS A 572 -13.25 18.89 10.32
N HIS A 573 -13.68 19.31 9.13
CA HIS A 573 -14.46 20.53 8.96
C HIS A 573 -15.82 20.46 9.67
N ARG A 574 -16.47 19.31 9.65
CA ARG A 574 -17.70 19.02 10.41
C ARG A 574 -17.51 18.96 11.92
N GLY A 575 -16.26 18.90 12.41
CA GLY A 575 -15.96 18.75 13.83
C GLY A 575 -16.18 17.32 14.36
N ASP A 576 -16.49 16.35 13.50
CA ASP A 576 -16.79 14.98 13.91
C ASP A 576 -15.62 14.32 14.64
N LEU A 577 -14.39 14.69 14.27
CA LEU A 577 -13.15 14.11 14.81
C LEU A 577 -12.64 14.78 16.09
N LEU A 578 -13.20 15.93 16.47
CA LEU A 578 -12.76 16.67 17.65
C LEU A 578 -13.38 16.09 18.93
N PRO A 579 -12.71 16.18 20.08
CA PRO A 579 -13.31 15.88 21.38
C PRO A 579 -14.57 16.73 21.58
N ARG A 580 -15.62 16.20 22.22
CA ARG A 580 -16.73 17.07 22.64
C ARG A 580 -16.21 18.02 23.70
N SER A 581 -16.45 19.31 23.52
CA SER A 581 -16.26 20.30 24.57
C SER A 581 -17.31 20.04 25.67
N GLY A 582 -16.90 19.51 26.83
CA GLY A 582 -17.70 19.50 28.05
C GLY A 582 -18.01 18.12 28.64
N GLY A 583 -17.48 17.90 29.85
CA GLY A 583 -17.75 16.75 30.71
C GLY A 583 -16.60 16.51 31.70
N LEU A 584 -16.29 17.51 32.54
CA LEU A 584 -15.67 17.28 33.84
C LEU A 584 -16.73 16.73 34.79
#